data_AF-A0A9D0BIN2-F1
#
_entry.id   AF-A0A9D0BIN2-F1
#
_cell.length_a   1.000
_cell.length_b   1.000
_cell.length_c   1.000
_cell.angle_alpha   90.00
_cell.angle_beta   90.00
_cell.angle_gamma   90.00
#
_symmetry.space_group_name_H-M   'P 1'
#
loop_
_entity.id
_entity.type
_entity.pdbx_description
1 polymer ?
#
loop_
_entity_poly.entity_id
_entity_poly.type
_entity_poly.pdbx_seq_one_letter_code
_entity_poly.pdbx_strand_id
1 'polypeptide(L)'
;PLNPDFVLNQPRYQGASILLARENFGCGSSREHAVWALEDYGIRVVLAPSFADIFYNNCFKNGVLPIVLDDATIERLFQEVAAQEGYRLTVDLAAQQITLPGGETLSFEIDGFRKHCLLEGLDEIGLTLQHADEIRAYEQKRRAEAPWLFGALREEGSERA
;
A
#
# COMPACT_ATOMS: atom_id res chain seq x y z
N PRO A 1 -5.64 -25.11 -14.44
CA PRO A 1 -6.99 -25.36 -13.85
C PRO A 1 -7.17 -24.54 -12.57
N LEU A 2 -8.37 -23.99 -12.33
CA LEU A 2 -8.69 -23.26 -11.10
C LEU A 2 -8.76 -24.27 -9.93
N ASN A 3 -8.13 -23.97 -8.79
CA ASN A 3 -8.19 -24.83 -7.60
C ASN A 3 -9.44 -24.47 -6.76
N PRO A 4 -10.49 -25.31 -6.70
CA PRO A 4 -11.72 -24.99 -5.96
C PRO A 4 -11.52 -24.96 -4.44
N ASP A 5 -10.49 -25.62 -3.91
CA ASP A 5 -10.20 -25.65 -2.47
C ASP A 5 -9.53 -24.36 -1.98
N PHE A 6 -9.00 -23.55 -2.90
CA PHE A 6 -8.39 -22.27 -2.55
C PHE A 6 -9.47 -21.24 -2.22
N VAL A 7 -9.36 -20.62 -1.04
CA VAL A 7 -10.40 -19.73 -0.49
C VAL A 7 -10.81 -18.62 -1.45
N LEU A 8 -9.88 -17.93 -2.10
CA LEU A 8 -10.22 -16.82 -3.02
C LEU A 8 -10.97 -17.28 -4.29
N ASN A 9 -10.94 -18.58 -4.61
CA ASN A 9 -11.71 -19.14 -5.72
C ASN A 9 -13.15 -19.49 -5.33
N GLN A 10 -13.49 -19.47 -4.03
CA GLN A 10 -14.84 -19.76 -3.57
C GLN A 10 -15.78 -18.57 -3.87
N PRO A 11 -17.01 -18.79 -4.36
CA PRO A 11 -17.95 -17.72 -4.68
C PRO A 11 -18.20 -16.72 -3.54
N ARG A 12 -18.20 -17.19 -2.29
CA ARG A 12 -18.45 -16.37 -1.10
C ARG A 12 -17.42 -15.26 -0.84
N TYR A 13 -16.22 -15.37 -1.42
CA TYR A 13 -15.12 -14.41 -1.25
C TYR A 13 -14.83 -13.62 -2.53
N GLN A 14 -15.67 -13.76 -3.57
CA GLN A 14 -15.51 -13.00 -4.81
C GLN A 14 -15.70 -11.50 -4.56
N GLY A 15 -14.77 -10.70 -5.07
CA GLY A 15 -14.74 -9.25 -4.85
C GLY A 15 -14.31 -8.85 -3.43
N ALA A 16 -13.70 -9.75 -2.65
CA ALA A 16 -13.11 -9.40 -1.38
C ALA A 16 -12.01 -8.32 -1.57
N SER A 17 -12.04 -7.30 -0.71
CA SER A 17 -11.05 -6.21 -0.69
C SER A 17 -10.24 -6.14 0.61
N ILE A 18 -10.57 -6.99 1.58
CA ILE A 18 -9.89 -7.11 2.87
C ILE A 18 -9.43 -8.55 3.03
N LEU A 19 -8.15 -8.74 3.28
CA LEU A 19 -7.53 -10.05 3.48
C LEU A 19 -7.20 -10.26 4.96
N LEU A 20 -7.68 -11.36 5.53
CA LEU A 20 -7.19 -11.86 6.83
C LEU A 20 -6.01 -12.80 6.60
N ALA A 21 -4.93 -12.58 7.33
CA ALA A 21 -3.72 -13.38 7.28
C ALA A 21 -3.23 -13.74 8.69
N ARG A 22 -2.19 -14.58 8.74
CA ARG A 22 -1.53 -15.02 9.97
C ARG A 22 -0.18 -14.34 10.13
N GLU A 23 0.52 -14.70 11.19
CA GLU A 23 1.83 -14.15 11.52
C GLU A 23 2.83 -14.19 10.35
N ASN A 24 3.74 -13.23 10.34
CA ASN A 24 4.81 -13.10 9.38
C ASN A 24 4.32 -13.12 7.91
N PHE A 25 3.19 -12.46 7.65
CA PHE A 25 2.62 -12.40 6.30
C PHE A 25 3.55 -11.62 5.36
N GLY A 26 3.68 -12.12 4.13
CA GLY A 26 4.61 -11.57 3.14
C GLY A 26 6.07 -11.95 3.38
N CYS A 27 6.34 -12.99 4.18
CA CYS A 27 7.69 -13.49 4.35
C CYS A 27 8.28 -14.05 3.05
N GLY A 28 9.57 -13.80 2.84
CA GLY A 28 10.31 -14.25 1.67
C GLY A 28 11.10 -13.13 0.99
N SER A 29 11.69 -13.46 -0.15
CA SER A 29 12.55 -12.54 -0.91
C SER A 29 11.80 -11.73 -1.97
N SER A 30 10.54 -12.08 -2.27
CA SER A 30 9.73 -11.38 -3.28
C SER A 30 9.26 -10.04 -2.72
N ARG A 31 9.67 -8.95 -3.37
CA ARG A 31 9.65 -7.59 -2.79
C ARG A 31 8.34 -6.86 -3.13
N GLU A 32 8.13 -6.49 -4.38
CA GLU A 32 7.04 -5.58 -4.79
C GLU A 32 5.91 -6.28 -5.55
N HIS A 33 6.24 -7.26 -6.40
CA HIS A 33 5.26 -8.05 -7.15
C HIS A 33 4.19 -8.70 -6.27
N ALA A 34 4.54 -9.06 -5.03
CA ALA A 34 3.60 -9.64 -4.08
C ALA A 34 2.49 -8.66 -3.69
N VAL A 35 2.83 -7.37 -3.56
CA VAL A 35 1.87 -6.31 -3.24
C VAL A 35 1.05 -5.96 -4.49
N TRP A 36 1.68 -5.87 -5.66
CA TRP A 36 0.95 -5.64 -6.92
C TRP A 36 -0.09 -6.74 -7.19
N ALA A 37 0.24 -8.00 -6.91
CA ALA A 37 -0.71 -9.09 -7.06
C ALA A 37 -1.95 -8.93 -6.14
N LEU A 38 -1.77 -8.37 -4.94
CA LEU A 38 -2.88 -8.05 -4.04
C LEU A 38 -3.71 -6.88 -4.56
N GLU A 39 -3.03 -5.81 -5.01
CA GLU A 39 -3.68 -4.63 -5.55
C GLU A 39 -4.46 -4.93 -6.83
N ASP A 40 -3.86 -5.65 -7.78
CA ASP A 40 -4.47 -6.09 -9.04
C ASP A 40 -5.69 -6.99 -8.80
N TYR A 41 -5.66 -7.80 -7.73
CA TYR A 41 -6.83 -8.59 -7.32
C TYR A 41 -7.96 -7.71 -6.74
N GLY A 42 -7.63 -6.52 -6.24
CA GLY A 42 -8.56 -5.59 -5.59
C GLY A 42 -8.47 -5.60 -4.06
N ILE A 43 -7.46 -6.23 -3.46
CA ILE A 43 -7.20 -6.15 -2.02
C ILE A 43 -6.63 -4.77 -1.69
N ARG A 44 -7.29 -4.09 -0.76
CA ARG A 44 -6.92 -2.75 -0.27
C ARG A 44 -6.38 -2.78 1.15
N VAL A 45 -6.79 -3.76 1.95
CA VAL A 45 -6.40 -3.89 3.35
C VAL A 45 -5.99 -5.32 3.66
N VAL A 46 -4.90 -5.49 4.42
CA VAL A 46 -4.50 -6.80 4.97
C VAL A 46 -4.46 -6.69 6.49
N LEU A 47 -5.15 -7.58 7.19
CA LEU A 47 -5.14 -7.68 8.65
C LEU A 47 -4.31 -8.92 9.05
N ALA A 48 -3.29 -8.73 9.87
CA ALA A 48 -2.46 -9.84 10.37
C ALA A 48 -1.83 -9.52 11.73
N PRO A 49 -1.38 -10.52 12.49
CA PRO A 49 -0.60 -10.31 13.72
C PRO A 49 0.77 -9.70 13.49
N SER A 50 1.39 -9.99 12.35
CA SER A 50 2.70 -9.44 11.97
C SER A 50 2.94 -9.60 10.48
N PHE A 51 3.83 -8.76 9.97
CA PHE A 51 4.23 -8.72 8.56
C PHE A 51 5.75 -8.79 8.45
N ALA A 52 6.25 -9.31 7.34
CA ALA A 52 7.66 -9.17 7.01
C ALA A 52 7.98 -7.71 6.66
N ASP A 53 9.09 -7.19 7.18
CA ASP A 53 9.44 -5.75 7.09
C ASP A 53 9.42 -5.19 5.65
N ILE A 54 9.96 -5.94 4.70
CA ILE A 54 10.01 -5.53 3.29
C ILE A 54 8.60 -5.43 2.71
N PHE A 55 7.78 -6.47 2.92
CA PHE A 55 6.41 -6.50 2.45
C PHE A 55 5.60 -5.35 3.06
N TYR A 56 5.71 -5.17 4.38
CA TYR A 56 5.03 -4.11 5.12
C TYR A 56 5.32 -2.72 4.53
N ASN A 57 6.58 -2.42 4.24
CA ASN A 57 6.96 -1.14 3.63
C ASN A 57 6.42 -0.99 2.20
N ASN A 58 6.45 -2.05 1.41
CA ASN A 58 5.98 -2.01 0.02
C ASN A 58 4.46 -1.84 -0.08
N CYS A 59 3.68 -2.30 0.91
CA CYS A 59 2.24 -2.05 0.95
C CYS A 59 1.93 -0.55 0.88
N PHE A 60 2.58 0.27 1.71
CA PHE A 60 2.33 1.72 1.75
C PHE A 60 2.68 2.41 0.44
N LYS A 61 3.74 1.96 -0.24
CA LYS A 61 4.16 2.52 -1.53
C LYS A 61 3.18 2.23 -2.66
N ASN A 62 2.37 1.17 -2.52
CA ASN A 62 1.43 0.71 -3.54
C ASN A 62 -0.03 0.81 -3.06
N GLY A 63 -0.33 1.71 -2.12
CA GLY A 63 -1.71 2.00 -1.73
C GLY A 63 -2.46 0.88 -1.00
N VAL A 64 -1.75 -0.15 -0.51
CA VAL A 64 -2.31 -1.23 0.32
C VAL A 64 -2.07 -0.89 1.79
N LEU A 65 -3.09 -1.05 2.63
CA LEU A 65 -3.02 -0.77 4.06
C LEU A 65 -2.81 -2.08 4.86
N PRO A 66 -1.59 -2.35 5.37
CA PRO A 66 -1.36 -3.44 6.31
C PRO A 66 -1.69 -2.97 7.73
N ILE A 67 -2.59 -3.67 8.41
CA ILE A 67 -2.99 -3.38 9.79
C ILE A 67 -2.56 -4.53 10.69
N VAL A 68 -1.84 -4.17 11.76
CA VAL A 68 -1.42 -5.10 12.80
C VAL A 68 -2.49 -5.13 13.90
N LEU A 69 -2.99 -6.33 14.21
CA LEU A 69 -3.91 -6.59 15.31
C LEU A 69 -3.35 -7.74 16.16
N ASP A 70 -3.77 -7.89 17.42
CA ASP A 70 -3.32 -9.02 18.23
C ASP A 70 -3.89 -10.36 17.71
N ASP A 71 -3.22 -11.47 18.04
CA ASP A 71 -3.59 -12.82 17.59
C ASP A 71 -5.03 -13.20 17.96
N ALA A 72 -5.50 -12.80 19.15
CA ALA A 72 -6.84 -13.15 19.61
C ALA A 72 -7.91 -12.42 18.78
N THR A 73 -7.67 -11.15 18.46
CA THR A 73 -8.52 -10.39 17.54
C THR A 73 -8.55 -10.99 16.15
N ILE A 74 -7.39 -11.35 15.59
CA ILE A 74 -7.32 -11.99 14.27
C ILE A 74 -8.06 -13.33 14.27
N GLU A 75 -7.86 -14.16 15.29
CA GLU A 75 -8.55 -15.44 15.40
C GLU A 75 -10.06 -15.28 15.52
N ARG A 76 -10.53 -14.31 16.30
CA ARG A 76 -11.95 -13.95 16.37
C ARG A 76 -12.50 -13.60 14.98
N LEU A 77 -11.80 -12.74 14.23
CA LEU A 77 -12.24 -12.33 12.88
C LEU A 77 -12.31 -13.53 11.91
N PHE A 78 -11.37 -14.47 11.98
CA PHE A 78 -11.43 -15.70 11.18
C PHE A 78 -12.69 -16.53 11.49
N GLN A 79 -13.04 -16.66 12.77
CA GLN A 79 -14.25 -17.39 13.19
C GLN A 79 -15.52 -16.70 12.73
N GLU A 80 -15.60 -15.38 12.87
CA GLU A 80 -16.76 -14.59 12.44
C GLU A 80 -16.96 -14.63 10.91
N VAL A 81 -15.89 -14.50 10.13
CA VAL A 81 -15.92 -14.62 8.66
C VAL A 81 -16.34 -16.02 8.22
N ALA A 82 -15.89 -17.07 8.90
CA ALA A 82 -16.29 -18.43 8.59
C ALA A 82 -17.78 -18.67 8.86
N ALA A 83 -18.28 -18.16 10.00
CA ALA A 83 -19.65 -18.32 10.47
C ALA A 83 -20.68 -17.52 9.66
N GLN A 84 -20.29 -16.37 9.10
CA GLN A 84 -21.19 -15.48 8.36
C GLN A 84 -20.74 -15.31 6.90
N GLU A 85 -21.57 -15.77 5.97
CA GLU A 85 -21.35 -15.48 4.55
C GLU A 85 -21.61 -14.00 4.24
N GLY A 86 -20.77 -13.40 3.40
CA GLY A 86 -20.85 -11.97 3.09
C GLY A 86 -20.47 -11.05 4.26
N TYR A 87 -19.65 -11.54 5.20
CA TYR A 87 -19.09 -10.74 6.29
C TYR A 87 -18.35 -9.50 5.74
N ARG A 88 -18.62 -8.33 6.33
CA ARG A 88 -18.09 -7.04 5.86
C ARG A 88 -17.47 -6.27 7.02
N LEU A 89 -16.26 -5.78 6.79
CA LEU A 89 -15.58 -4.83 7.66
C LEU A 89 -15.52 -3.47 6.94
N THR A 90 -15.65 -2.40 7.71
CA THR A 90 -15.38 -1.05 7.21
C THR A 90 -14.11 -0.54 7.86
N VAL A 91 -13.15 -0.12 7.05
CA VAL A 91 -11.87 0.42 7.55
C VAL A 91 -11.84 1.92 7.27
N ASP A 92 -11.78 2.71 8.33
CA ASP A 92 -11.59 4.16 8.26
C ASP A 92 -10.13 4.48 8.62
N LEU A 93 -9.35 4.83 7.60
CA LEU A 93 -7.94 5.22 7.79
C LEU A 93 -7.79 6.55 8.52
N ALA A 94 -8.71 7.51 8.31
CA ALA A 94 -8.64 8.82 8.93
C ALA A 94 -8.92 8.73 10.44
N ALA A 95 -9.95 7.96 10.82
CA ALA A 95 -10.29 7.68 12.20
C ALA A 95 -9.45 6.56 12.83
N GLN A 96 -8.69 5.81 12.03
CA GLN A 96 -7.90 4.64 12.45
C GLN A 96 -8.74 3.56 13.14
N GLN A 97 -9.90 3.26 12.53
CA GLN A 97 -10.88 2.32 13.08
C GLN A 97 -11.33 1.28 12.07
N ILE A 98 -11.62 0.09 12.57
CA ILE A 98 -12.27 -1.00 11.85
C ILE A 98 -13.64 -1.21 12.49
N THR A 99 -14.71 -1.00 11.73
CA THR A 99 -16.08 -1.27 12.18
C THR A 99 -16.52 -2.65 11.72
N LEU A 100 -16.92 -3.48 12.69
CA LEU A 100 -17.46 -4.82 12.49
C LEU A 100 -18.96 -4.76 12.14
N PRO A 101 -19.57 -5.83 11.59
CA PRO A 101 -20.99 -5.84 11.25
C PRO A 101 -21.94 -5.49 12.40
N GLY A 102 -21.54 -5.78 13.65
CA GLY A 102 -22.31 -5.47 14.85
C GLY A 102 -22.20 -4.02 15.34
N GLY A 103 -21.41 -3.17 14.67
CA GLY A 103 -21.13 -1.79 15.07
C GLY A 103 -20.01 -1.65 16.11
N GLU A 104 -19.43 -2.75 16.58
CA GLU A 104 -18.20 -2.74 17.37
C GLU A 104 -17.05 -2.14 16.54
N THR A 105 -16.22 -1.31 17.17
CA THR A 105 -15.08 -0.67 16.54
C THR A 105 -13.77 -1.14 17.17
N LEU A 106 -12.83 -1.57 16.34
CA LEU A 106 -11.44 -1.85 16.72
C LEU A 106 -10.55 -0.69 16.30
N SER A 107 -9.66 -0.25 17.17
CA SER A 107 -8.66 0.77 16.83
C SER A 107 -7.39 0.11 16.29
N PHE A 108 -6.70 0.80 15.39
CA PHE A 108 -5.37 0.39 14.94
C PHE A 108 -4.40 1.56 14.85
N GLU A 109 -3.11 1.26 14.86
CA GLU A 109 -2.06 2.27 14.80
C GLU A 109 -1.38 2.27 13.43
N ILE A 110 -1.07 3.47 12.96
CA ILE A 110 -0.28 3.71 11.75
C ILE A 110 0.54 4.99 11.94
N ASP A 111 1.76 4.97 11.45
CA ASP A 111 2.61 6.16 11.43
C ASP A 111 1.95 7.31 10.63
N GLY A 112 2.05 8.54 11.15
CA GLY A 112 1.36 9.70 10.58
C GLY A 112 1.77 10.02 9.15
N PHE A 113 3.05 9.83 8.79
CA PHE A 113 3.52 10.02 7.42
C PHE A 113 2.93 8.96 6.49
N ARG A 114 2.99 7.68 6.88
CA ARG A 114 2.38 6.60 6.09
C ARG A 114 0.87 6.78 5.90
N LYS A 115 0.16 7.23 6.94
CA LYS A 115 -1.26 7.58 6.89
C LYS A 115 -1.52 8.69 5.87
N HIS A 116 -0.73 9.76 5.91
CA HIS A 116 -0.85 10.85 4.96
C HIS A 116 -0.64 10.38 3.52
N CYS A 117 0.41 9.59 3.26
CA CYS A 117 0.66 9.04 1.93
C CYS A 117 -0.51 8.20 1.41
N LEU A 118 -1.08 7.34 2.24
CA LEU A 118 -2.23 6.52 1.85
C LEU A 118 -3.52 7.33 1.64
N LEU A 119 -3.78 8.36 2.44
CA LEU A 119 -4.97 9.21 2.30
C LEU A 119 -4.92 10.06 1.02
N GLU A 120 -3.75 10.61 0.70
CA GLU A 120 -3.56 11.46 -0.47
C GLU A 120 -3.19 10.67 -1.74
N GLY A 121 -3.01 9.35 -1.62
CA GLY A 121 -2.56 8.50 -2.73
C GLY A 121 -1.14 8.83 -3.21
N LEU A 122 -0.28 9.33 -2.33
CA LEU A 122 1.09 9.74 -2.64
C LEU A 122 2.01 8.54 -2.59
N ASP A 123 2.64 8.24 -3.73
CA ASP A 123 3.81 7.38 -3.81
C ASP A 123 5.11 8.22 -3.68
N GLU A 124 6.28 7.59 -3.78
CA GLU A 124 7.58 8.28 -3.69
C GLU A 124 7.75 9.36 -4.77
N ILE A 125 7.11 9.17 -5.94
CA ILE A 125 7.12 10.15 -7.03
C ILE A 125 6.23 11.34 -6.65
N GLY A 126 5.02 11.09 -6.15
CA GLY A 126 4.08 12.09 -5.66
C GLY A 126 4.68 12.96 -4.56
N LEU A 127 5.39 12.35 -3.60
CA LEU A 127 6.14 13.06 -2.56
C LEU A 127 7.23 13.96 -3.14
N THR A 128 7.98 13.47 -4.12
CA THR A 128 9.03 14.27 -4.79
C THR A 128 8.41 15.43 -5.60
N LEU A 129 7.27 15.19 -6.27
CA LEU A 129 6.56 16.19 -7.05
C LEU A 129 6.00 17.34 -6.18
N GLN A 130 5.71 17.10 -4.89
CA GLN A 130 5.34 18.19 -3.97
C GLN A 130 6.45 19.24 -3.83
N HIS A 131 7.72 18.85 -4.04
CA HIS A 131 8.88 19.75 -4.01
C HIS A 131 9.32 20.22 -5.40
N ALA A 132 8.51 20.02 -6.44
CA ALA A 132 8.90 20.34 -7.82
C ALA A 132 9.33 21.81 -8.00
N ASP A 133 8.67 22.75 -7.31
CA ASP A 133 9.01 24.17 -7.40
C ASP A 133 10.32 24.50 -6.66
N GLU A 134 10.59 23.86 -5.53
CA GLU A 134 11.88 23.98 -4.82
C GLU A 134 13.02 23.39 -5.64
N ILE A 135 12.79 22.23 -6.27
CA ILE A 135 13.75 21.60 -7.18
C ILE A 135 14.03 22.54 -8.37
N ARG A 136 12.99 23.10 -9.00
CA ARG A 136 13.15 24.08 -10.09
C ARG A 136 13.94 25.31 -9.65
N ALA A 137 13.63 25.87 -8.48
CA ALA A 137 14.33 27.03 -7.94
C ALA A 137 15.82 26.73 -7.67
N TYR A 138 16.10 25.55 -7.09
CA TYR A 138 17.46 25.07 -6.88
C TYR A 138 18.19 24.88 -8.22
N GLU A 139 17.58 24.25 -9.22
CA GLU A 139 18.16 24.05 -10.54
C GLU A 139 18.46 25.38 -11.26
N GLN A 140 17.55 26.35 -11.20
CA GLN A 140 17.77 27.68 -11.77
C GLN A 140 18.97 28.38 -11.12
N LYS A 141 19.06 28.33 -9.79
CA LYS A 141 20.22 28.86 -9.05
C LYS A 141 21.51 28.14 -9.45
N ARG A 142 21.49 26.82 -9.55
CA ARG A 142 22.65 26.02 -9.96
C ARG A 142 23.10 26.28 -11.39
N ARG A 143 22.17 26.56 -12.31
CA ARG A 143 22.52 26.96 -13.69
C ARG A 143 23.33 28.26 -13.72
N ALA A 144 23.08 29.18 -12.80
CA ALA A 144 23.86 30.41 -12.67
C ALA A 144 25.21 30.19 -11.98
N GLU A 145 25.26 29.37 -10.92
CA GLU A 145 26.47 29.15 -10.10
C GLU A 145 27.47 28.16 -10.73
N ALA A 146 26.97 27.15 -11.45
CA ALA A 146 27.77 26.06 -12.02
C ALA A 146 27.27 25.72 -13.44
N PRO A 147 27.38 26.65 -14.41
CA PRO A 147 26.85 26.48 -15.76
C PRO A 147 27.43 25.28 -16.51
N TRP A 148 28.66 24.85 -16.19
CA TRP A 148 29.30 23.66 -16.79
C TRP A 148 28.58 22.35 -16.45
N LEU A 149 27.80 22.29 -15.38
CA LEU A 149 27.01 21.11 -15.00
C LEU A 149 25.86 20.84 -15.97
N PHE A 150 25.41 21.87 -16.72
CA PHE A 150 24.24 21.80 -17.60
C PHE A 150 24.61 21.87 -19.09
N GLY A 151 25.91 21.88 -19.42
CA GLY A 151 26.40 22.06 -20.79
C GLY A 151 26.30 20.83 -21.71
N ALA A 152 26.12 19.62 -21.16
CA ALA A 152 26.21 18.38 -21.94
C ALA A 152 24.94 18.00 -22.75
N LEU A 153 23.83 18.74 -22.63
CA LEU A 153 22.57 18.43 -23.34
C LEU A 153 22.36 19.28 -24.62
N ARG A 154 23.44 19.88 -25.16
CA ARG A 154 23.36 20.83 -26.27
C ARG A 154 24.20 20.43 -27.50
N GLU A 155 24.38 19.15 -27.81
CA GLU A 155 25.08 18.76 -29.06
C GLU A 155 24.49 17.52 -29.77
N GLU A 156 23.17 17.46 -29.97
CA GLU A 156 22.59 16.61 -31.02
C GLU A 156 21.43 17.35 -31.69
N GLY A 157 21.72 18.18 -32.70
CA GLY A 157 20.63 18.85 -33.44
C GLY A 157 20.99 19.98 -34.38
N SER A 158 22.26 20.27 -34.65
CA SER A 158 22.61 21.27 -35.67
C SER A 158 23.94 20.92 -36.32
N GLU A 159 23.87 20.21 -37.44
CA GLU A 159 24.70 20.42 -38.65
C GLU A 159 24.70 19.16 -39.52
N ARG A 160 23.76 19.11 -40.47
CA ARG A 160 24.00 18.57 -41.83
C ARG A 160 23.19 19.42 -42.82
N ALA A 161 23.84 20.50 -43.26
CA ALA A 161 23.62 21.08 -44.58
C ALA A 161 24.35 20.23 -45.63
#